data_AF-A0AB73QZD3-F1
#
_entry.id   AF-A0AB73QZD3-F1
#
_cell.length_a   1.000
_cell.length_b   1.000
_cell.length_c   1.000
_cell.angle_alpha   90.00
_cell.angle_beta   90.00
_cell.angle_gamma   90.00
#
_symmetry.space_group_name_H-M   'P 1'
#
loop_
_entity.id
_entity.type
_entity.pdbx_description
1 polymer ?
#
loop_
_entity_poly.entity_id
_entity_poly.type
_entity_poly.pdbx_seq_one_letter_code
_entity_poly.pdbx_strand_id
1 'polypeptide(L)'
;MRVVEFDTNGILEAFDYRGVLIHKQEIQERHAKLPFTQKNFFKFNGVSFGVCEGVGNLDYRDYPKNLNFNALLTETIENYLLNAKEPENKQQKALLKDFLEVYNKNIEKGFIYLKPRFFLEKEKELIERILK
;
A
#
# COMPACT_ATOMS: atom_id res chain seq x y z
N MET A 1 9.40 9.94 -3.90
CA MET A 1 8.22 10.80 -4.06
C MET A 1 7.41 10.27 -5.23
N ARG A 2 6.08 10.41 -5.18
CA ARG A 2 5.17 10.00 -6.26
C ARG A 2 4.10 11.05 -6.47
N VAL A 3 3.68 11.24 -7.71
CA VAL A 3 2.54 12.10 -8.02
C VAL A 3 1.28 11.38 -7.57
N VAL A 4 0.50 12.04 -6.73
CA VAL A 4 -0.80 11.59 -6.24
C VAL A 4 -1.85 12.41 -6.95
N GLU A 5 -2.85 11.75 -7.53
CA GLU A 5 -4.01 12.35 -8.16
C GLU A 5 -5.16 12.47 -7.17
N PHE A 6 -5.88 13.59 -7.28
CA PHE A 6 -7.06 13.92 -6.50
C PHE A 6 -8.24 14.11 -7.46
N ASP A 7 -9.44 13.78 -7.02
CA ASP A 7 -10.65 13.90 -7.83
C ASP A 7 -11.18 15.35 -7.88
N THR A 8 -10.85 16.15 -6.87
CA THR A 8 -11.27 17.55 -6.74
C THR A 8 -10.17 18.41 -6.11
N ASN A 9 -10.44 19.71 -6.00
CA ASN A 9 -9.64 20.62 -5.20
C ASN A 9 -10.03 20.46 -3.73
N GLY A 10 -9.10 20.71 -2.81
CA GLY A 10 -9.38 20.52 -1.40
C GLY A 10 -8.17 20.70 -0.51
N ILE A 11 -8.31 20.26 0.74
CA ILE A 11 -7.26 20.41 1.73
C ILE A 11 -6.52 19.08 1.88
N LEU A 12 -5.21 19.12 1.65
CA LEU A 12 -4.29 18.05 1.99
C LEU A 12 -3.64 18.33 3.34
N GLU A 13 -3.76 17.35 4.23
CA GLU A 13 -3.18 17.35 5.56
C GLU A 13 -2.18 16.20 5.67
N ALA A 14 -1.01 16.44 6.27
CA ALA A 14 -0.04 15.40 6.59
C ALA A 14 0.05 15.23 8.10
N PHE A 15 0.08 13.99 8.56
CA PHE A 15 0.13 13.64 9.97
C PHE A 15 1.32 12.74 10.26
N ASP A 16 1.93 12.91 11.43
CA ASP A 16 2.93 11.97 11.91
C ASP A 16 2.31 10.64 12.40
N TYR A 17 3.14 9.74 12.93
CA TYR A 17 2.70 8.43 13.42
C TYR A 17 1.84 8.48 14.68
N ARG A 18 1.81 9.62 15.38
CA ARG A 18 0.98 9.86 16.57
C ARG A 18 -0.34 10.54 16.21
N GLY A 19 -0.54 10.88 14.93
CA GLY A 19 -1.71 11.62 14.46
C GLY A 19 -1.61 13.13 14.69
N VAL A 20 -0.41 13.68 14.93
CA VAL A 20 -0.19 15.13 15.01
C VAL A 20 -0.11 15.70 13.60
N LEU A 21 -0.88 16.75 13.33
CA LEU A 21 -0.84 17.48 12.07
C LEU A 21 0.52 18.18 11.94
N ILE A 22 1.28 17.85 10.89
CA ILE A 22 2.62 18.40 10.64
C ILE A 22 2.67 19.30 9.42
N HIS A 23 1.71 19.18 8.50
CA HIS A 23 1.62 20.01 7.31
C HIS A 23 0.17 20.11 6.84
N LYS A 24 -0.21 21.27 6.30
CA LYS A 24 -1.52 21.51 5.71
C LYS A 24 -1.37 22.43 4.50
N GLN A 25 -1.97 22.04 3.37
CA GLN A 25 -1.95 22.85 2.15
C GLN A 25 -3.25 22.68 1.37
N GLU A 26 -3.62 23.69 0.60
CA GLU A 26 -4.69 23.58 -0.38
C GLU A 26 -4.14 23.01 -1.68
N ILE A 27 -4.87 22.05 -2.26
CA ILE A 27 -4.60 21.44 -3.55
C ILE A 27 -5.54 22.09 -4.56
N GLN A 28 -4.98 22.93 -5.44
CA GLN A 28 -5.71 23.58 -6.53
C GLN A 28 -5.45 22.89 -7.87
N GLU A 29 -4.24 22.37 -8.06
CA GLU A 29 -3.91 21.46 -9.13
C GLU A 29 -4.27 20.06 -8.64
N ARG A 30 -5.15 19.33 -9.34
CA ARG A 30 -5.70 18.02 -8.93
C ARG A 30 -4.66 16.88 -8.81
N HIS A 31 -3.41 17.22 -8.60
CA HIS A 31 -2.33 16.31 -8.32
C HIS A 31 -1.27 17.00 -7.43
N ALA A 32 -0.53 16.21 -6.64
CA ALA A 32 0.61 16.72 -5.90
C ALA A 32 1.72 15.66 -5.82
N LYS A 33 2.98 16.10 -5.83
CA LYS A 33 4.13 15.22 -5.64
C LYS A 33 4.39 15.04 -4.14
N LEU A 34 4.08 13.86 -3.60
CA LEU A 34 4.17 13.57 -2.17
C LEU A 34 5.32 12.59 -1.85
N PRO A 35 5.94 12.70 -0.67
CA PRO A 35 6.93 11.72 -0.21
C PRO A 35 6.27 10.38 0.11
N PHE A 36 7.05 9.30 0.01
CA PHE A 36 6.57 7.98 0.40
C PHE A 36 6.32 7.93 1.91
N THR A 37 5.20 7.33 2.30
CA THR A 37 4.85 7.18 3.71
C THR A 37 5.70 6.10 4.37
N GLN A 38 6.17 6.39 5.58
CA GLN A 38 6.90 5.42 6.40
C GLN A 38 6.09 5.03 7.63
N LYS A 39 5.87 6.02 8.50
CA LYS A 39 5.01 5.93 9.69
C LYS A 39 3.96 7.05 9.73
N ASN A 40 4.12 8.04 8.86
CA ASN A 40 3.18 9.13 8.61
C ASN A 40 2.05 8.69 7.67
N PHE A 41 1.01 9.51 7.57
CA PHE A 41 -0.07 9.36 6.61
C PHE A 41 -0.58 10.74 6.17
N PHE A 42 -1.37 10.76 5.10
CA PHE A 42 -2.03 11.96 4.61
C PHE A 42 -3.55 11.84 4.79
N LYS A 43 -4.24 12.98 4.85
CA LYS A 43 -5.68 13.06 4.65
C LYS A 43 -5.98 14.08 3.56
N PHE A 44 -6.89 13.73 2.66
CA PHE A 44 -7.43 14.65 1.67
C PHE A 44 -8.95 14.63 1.78
N ASN A 45 -9.55 15.79 2.07
CA ASN A 45 -11.01 15.92 2.29
C ASN A 45 -11.59 14.84 3.23
N GLY A 46 -10.87 14.53 4.31
CA GLY A 46 -11.27 13.55 5.32
C GLY A 46 -10.90 12.09 5.03
N VAL A 47 -10.43 11.77 3.82
CA VAL A 47 -10.00 10.41 3.45
C VAL A 47 -8.52 10.23 3.78
N SER A 48 -8.20 9.26 4.65
CA SER A 48 -6.81 8.90 4.99
C SER A 48 -6.18 8.02 3.91
N PHE A 49 -4.92 8.28 3.60
CA PHE A 49 -4.15 7.48 2.64
C PHE A 49 -2.64 7.50 2.90
N GLY A 50 -1.96 6.50 2.35
CA GLY A 50 -0.50 6.42 2.30
C GLY A 50 0.03 6.75 0.90
N VAL A 51 1.35 6.79 0.74
CA VAL A 51 2.00 6.92 -0.57
C VAL A 51 3.11 5.88 -0.63
N CYS A 52 2.98 4.89 -1.51
CA CYS A 52 3.99 3.86 -1.74
C CYS A 52 4.65 4.02 -3.12
N GLU A 53 5.74 3.28 -3.33
CA GLU A 53 6.36 3.15 -4.65
C GLU A 53 5.41 2.50 -5.66
N GLY A 54 5.74 2.58 -6.94
CA GLY A 54 4.97 1.99 -8.02
C GLY A 54 5.06 2.81 -9.29
N VAL A 55 4.55 2.26 -10.39
CA VAL A 55 4.51 2.91 -11.70
C VAL A 55 3.23 3.77 -11.80
N GLY A 56 3.33 4.90 -12.50
CA GLY A 56 2.21 5.82 -12.72
C GLY A 56 1.81 6.67 -11.50
N ASN A 57 0.85 7.56 -11.69
CA ASN A 57 0.32 8.42 -10.64
C ASN A 57 -0.60 7.62 -9.71
N LEU A 58 -0.54 7.89 -8.41
CA LEU A 58 -1.35 7.20 -7.40
C LEU A 58 -2.70 7.92 -7.24
N ASP A 59 -3.83 7.24 -7.45
CA ASP A 59 -5.11 7.73 -6.92
C ASP A 59 -5.07 7.61 -5.39
N TYR A 60 -5.31 8.72 -4.69
CA TYR A 60 -5.25 8.77 -3.21
C TYR A 60 -6.17 7.73 -2.53
N ARG A 61 -7.22 7.25 -3.21
CA ARG A 61 -8.16 6.25 -2.67
C ARG A 61 -7.68 4.81 -2.84
N ASP A 62 -6.73 4.57 -3.73
CA ASP A 62 -6.24 3.22 -4.02
C ASP A 62 -5.28 2.69 -2.95
N TYR A 63 -4.80 3.54 -2.04
CA TYR A 63 -3.86 3.15 -0.99
C TYR A 63 -4.23 3.74 0.39
N PRO A 64 -5.40 3.33 0.96
CA PRO A 64 -5.94 3.92 2.20
C PRO A 64 -5.14 3.55 3.46
N LYS A 65 -4.32 2.51 3.39
CA LYS A 65 -3.48 2.03 4.50
C LYS A 65 -2.01 2.06 4.09
N ASN A 66 -1.14 2.44 5.02
CA ASN A 66 0.30 2.35 4.83
C ASN A 66 0.76 0.89 5.09
N LEU A 67 0.72 0.05 4.05
CA LEU A 67 0.99 -1.38 4.15
C LEU A 67 2.49 -1.69 4.31
N ASN A 68 2.79 -2.71 5.10
CA ASN A 68 4.14 -3.22 5.33
C ASN A 68 4.09 -4.74 5.52
N PHE A 69 4.75 -5.48 4.63
CA PHE A 69 4.70 -6.94 4.62
C PHE A 69 5.89 -7.63 5.32
N ASN A 70 6.71 -6.90 6.09
CA ASN A 70 7.85 -7.49 6.81
C ASN A 70 7.43 -8.67 7.71
N ALA A 71 6.27 -8.55 8.35
CA ALA A 71 5.74 -9.58 9.26
C ALA A 71 4.95 -10.68 8.55
N LEU A 72 4.68 -10.56 7.24
CA LEU A 72 3.97 -11.60 6.49
C LEU A 72 4.93 -12.77 6.25
N LEU A 73 4.53 -13.96 6.69
CA LEU A 73 5.31 -15.17 6.50
C LEU A 73 5.10 -15.73 5.10
N THR A 74 6.19 -16.05 4.41
CA THR A 74 6.15 -16.63 3.06
C THR A 74 5.41 -17.97 3.04
N GLU A 75 5.57 -18.77 4.10
CA GLU A 75 4.81 -20.01 4.31
C GLU A 75 3.29 -19.76 4.38
N THR A 76 2.83 -18.63 4.93
CA THR A 76 1.40 -18.29 4.92
C THR A 76 0.90 -18.07 3.50
N ILE A 77 1.69 -17.38 2.67
CA ILE A 77 1.33 -17.13 1.27
C ILE A 77 1.31 -18.44 0.49
N GLU A 78 2.36 -19.25 0.63
CA GLU A 78 2.49 -20.55 -0.03
C GLU A 78 1.34 -21.50 0.34
N ASN A 79 1.07 -21.69 1.63
CA ASN A 79 0.00 -22.56 2.10
C ASN A 79 -1.38 -22.12 1.60
N TYR A 80 -1.61 -20.81 1.52
CA TYR A 80 -2.85 -20.30 0.96
C TYR A 80 -2.97 -20.58 -0.54
N LEU A 81 -1.94 -20.24 -1.32
CA LEU A 81 -1.97 -20.34 -2.78
C LEU A 81 -1.92 -21.79 -3.30
N LEU A 82 -1.15 -22.67 -2.65
CA LEU A 82 -0.93 -24.04 -3.11
C LEU A 82 -1.82 -25.06 -2.43
N ASN A 83 -2.13 -24.86 -1.14
CA ASN A 83 -2.84 -25.84 -0.32
C ASN A 83 -4.26 -25.38 0.09
N ALA A 84 -4.71 -24.20 -0.36
CA ALA A 84 -5.98 -23.57 0.05
C ALA A 84 -6.15 -23.49 1.59
N LYS A 85 -5.03 -23.41 2.33
CA LYS A 85 -5.03 -23.40 3.79
C LYS A 85 -4.99 -21.97 4.30
N GLU A 86 -6.09 -21.57 4.93
CA GLU A 86 -6.22 -20.26 5.59
C GLU A 86 -5.34 -20.17 6.86
N PRO A 87 -4.69 -19.03 7.12
CA PRO A 87 -3.96 -18.82 8.36
C PRO A 87 -4.91 -18.64 9.56
N GLU A 88 -4.65 -19.39 10.64
CA GLU A 88 -5.36 -19.25 11.91
C GLU A 88 -4.98 -17.96 12.66
N ASN A 89 -3.74 -17.51 12.47
CA ASN A 89 -3.25 -16.27 13.05
C ASN A 89 -3.93 -15.06 12.40
N LYS A 90 -4.69 -14.28 13.19
CA LYS A 90 -5.45 -13.11 12.71
C LYS A 90 -4.59 -12.06 12.01
N GLN A 91 -3.35 -11.83 12.49
CA GLN A 91 -2.43 -10.87 11.88
C GLN A 91 -1.96 -11.37 10.52
N GLN A 92 -1.56 -12.64 10.41
CA GLN A 92 -1.17 -13.25 9.14
C GLN A 92 -2.33 -13.24 8.14
N LYS A 93 -3.56 -13.51 8.60
CA LYS A 93 -4.76 -13.42 7.77
C LYS A 93 -5.00 -12.01 7.21
N ALA A 94 -4.86 -10.98 8.06
CA ALA A 94 -5.00 -9.60 7.62
C ALA A 94 -3.91 -9.19 6.62
N LEU A 95 -2.65 -9.52 6.90
CA LEU A 95 -1.53 -9.22 6.01
C LEU A 95 -1.63 -9.97 4.68
N LEU A 96 -2.04 -11.24 4.69
CA LEU A 96 -2.27 -12.01 3.47
C LEU A 96 -3.37 -11.39 2.63
N LYS A 97 -4.49 -10.98 3.25
CA LYS A 97 -5.57 -10.29 2.54
C LYS A 97 -5.09 -8.99 1.90
N ASP A 98 -4.42 -8.13 2.67
CA ASP A 98 -3.86 -6.87 2.16
C ASP A 98 -2.82 -7.13 1.03
N PHE A 99 -2.03 -8.21 1.12
CA PHE A 99 -1.07 -8.61 0.09
C PHE A 99 -1.74 -9.03 -1.23
N LEU A 100 -2.82 -9.81 -1.15
CA LEU A 100 -3.61 -10.21 -2.32
C LEU A 100 -4.38 -9.03 -2.93
N GLU A 101 -4.87 -8.10 -2.12
CA GLU A 101 -5.51 -6.86 -2.60
C GLU A 101 -4.54 -6.01 -3.43
N VAL A 102 -3.26 -5.94 -3.05
CA VAL A 102 -2.21 -5.28 -3.83
C VAL A 102 -2.03 -5.96 -5.20
N TYR A 103 -2.01 -7.29 -5.26
CA TYR A 103 -1.96 -8.01 -6.53
C TYR A 103 -3.17 -7.73 -7.41
N ASN A 104 -4.39 -7.82 -6.85
CA ASN A 104 -5.61 -7.53 -7.60
C ASN A 104 -5.56 -6.13 -8.21
N LYS A 105 -5.07 -5.14 -7.44
CA LYS A 105 -4.94 -3.77 -7.92
C LYS A 105 -3.85 -3.60 -8.98
N ASN A 106 -2.73 -4.29 -8.83
CA ASN A 106 -1.66 -4.29 -9.83
C ASN A 106 -2.11 -4.96 -11.15
N ILE A 107 -2.89 -6.05 -11.05
CA ILE A 107 -3.51 -6.73 -12.20
C ILE A 107 -4.53 -5.80 -12.88
N GLU A 108 -5.42 -5.15 -12.11
CA GLU A 108 -6.39 -4.16 -12.63
C GLU A 108 -5.69 -3.07 -13.46
N LYS A 109 -4.52 -2.61 -13.01
CA LYS A 109 -3.76 -1.55 -13.68
C LYS A 109 -2.83 -2.06 -14.80
N GLY A 110 -2.51 -3.36 -14.81
CA GLY A 110 -1.65 -3.99 -15.81
C GLY A 110 -0.14 -3.79 -15.58
N PHE A 111 0.28 -3.28 -14.42
CA PHE A 111 1.68 -3.06 -14.05
C PHE A 111 1.83 -3.01 -12.52
N ILE A 112 3.07 -2.92 -11.99
CA ILE A 112 3.34 -2.76 -10.56
C ILE A 112 2.94 -1.35 -10.11
N TYR A 113 1.63 -1.14 -9.96
CA TYR A 113 1.01 0.12 -9.60
C TYR A 113 1.19 0.47 -8.12
N LEU A 114 1.03 -0.52 -7.25
CA LEU A 114 1.31 -0.44 -5.82
C LEU A 114 2.51 -1.35 -5.52
N LYS A 115 3.57 -0.74 -4.99
CA LYS A 115 4.74 -1.43 -4.45
C LYS A 115 4.93 -1.01 -2.97
N PRO A 116 4.12 -1.55 -2.04
CA PRO A 116 4.35 -1.38 -0.61
C PRO A 116 5.67 -1.96 -0.15
N ARG A 117 6.07 -1.63 1.08
CA ARG A 117 7.28 -2.15 1.68
C ARG A 117 7.21 -3.67 1.84
N PHE A 118 8.29 -4.35 1.47
CA PHE A 118 8.44 -5.81 1.51
C PHE A 118 7.55 -6.57 0.52
N PHE A 119 6.83 -5.90 -0.38
CA PHE A 119 5.93 -6.59 -1.32
C PHE A 119 6.70 -7.48 -2.32
N LEU A 120 7.68 -6.92 -3.04
CA LEU A 120 8.47 -7.67 -4.02
C LEU A 120 9.47 -8.63 -3.35
N GLU A 121 9.90 -8.32 -2.14
CA GLU A 121 10.73 -9.20 -1.34
C GLU A 121 9.97 -10.49 -1.00
N LYS A 122 8.69 -10.38 -0.62
CA LYS A 122 7.84 -11.56 -0.37
C LYS A 122 7.54 -12.34 -1.64
N GLU A 123 7.32 -11.67 -2.77
CA GLU A 123 7.17 -12.34 -4.07
C GLU A 123 8.44 -13.14 -4.43
N LYS A 124 9.61 -12.51 -4.30
CA LYS A 124 10.90 -13.17 -4.57
C LYS A 124 11.13 -14.38 -3.65
N GLU A 125 10.92 -14.22 -2.35
CA GLU A 125 11.04 -15.31 -1.37
C GLU A 125 10.11 -16.48 -1.70
N LEU A 126 8.88 -16.20 -2.15
CA LEU A 126 7.91 -17.21 -2.56
C LEU A 126 8.39 -17.98 -3.80
N ILE A 127 8.84 -17.27 -4.83
CA ILE A 127 9.36 -17.88 -6.07
C ILE A 127 10.57 -18.75 -5.77
N GLU A 128 11.52 -18.25 -4.98
CA GLU A 128 12.72 -19.01 -4.58
C GLU A 128 12.41 -20.25 -3.74
N ARG A 129 11.26 -20.28 -3.07
CA ARG A 129 10.82 -21.42 -2.27
C ARG A 129 10.10 -22.47 -3.12
N ILE A 130 9.30 -22.05 -4.09
CA ILE A 130 8.53 -22.94 -4.97
C ILE A 130 9.42 -23.57 -6.06
N LEU A 131 10.44 -22.85 -6.54
CA LEU A 131 11.34 -23.32 -7.62
C LEU A 131 12.54 -24.14 -7.12
N LYS A 132 12.65 -24.39 -5.81
CA LYS A 132 13.65 -25.30 -5.23
C LYS A 132 13.14 -26.72 -5.22
#